data_AF-A0A0F4JE82-F1
#
_entry.id   AF-A0A0F4JE82-F1
#
_cell.length_a   1.000
_cell.length_b   1.000
_cell.length_c   1.000
_cell.angle_alpha   90.00
_cell.angle_beta   90.00
_cell.angle_gamma   90.00
#
_symmetry.space_group_name_H-M   'P 1'
#
loop_
_entity.id
_entity.type
_entity.pdbx_description
1 polymer ?
#
loop_
_entity_poly.entity_id
_entity_poly.type
_entity_poly.pdbx_seq_one_letter_code
_entity_poly.pdbx_strand_id
1 'polypeptide(L)'
;MTRTDVPSGVRSTPWRELASRHALLPLRIFLGVTFVYAGLDKLTTPGFLSASGAGSIGEQMRGVRDTAAVPALVDLALKAPSGFGLAIALGELLVGLGVLAGLLTRIAAAGGALISLSLWLTVSWAVTPYYYGNDLVYLVAWLPLVLAGAPYWSLDSLIRSRRSLRTA
;
A
#
# COMPACT_ATOMS: atom_id res chain seq x y z
N MET A 1 58.29 17.26 -4.75
CA MET A 1 56.86 17.60 -4.68
C MET A 1 56.07 16.53 -5.40
N THR A 2 55.52 15.57 -4.65
CA THR A 2 54.72 14.45 -5.13
C THR A 2 53.30 14.92 -5.39
N ARG A 3 52.87 14.86 -6.66
CA ARG A 3 51.49 15.08 -7.07
C ARG A 3 50.65 13.92 -6.53
N THR A 4 49.84 14.16 -5.52
CA THR A 4 48.83 13.18 -5.07
C THR A 4 47.70 13.20 -6.08
N ASP A 5 47.69 12.21 -6.97
CA ASP A 5 46.53 11.91 -7.81
C ASP A 5 45.35 11.56 -6.89
N VAL A 6 44.38 12.47 -6.85
CA VAL A 6 43.13 12.30 -6.10
C VAL A 6 42.34 11.14 -6.73
N PRO A 7 41.72 10.24 -5.93
CA PRO A 7 41.17 8.99 -6.42
C PRO A 7 40.12 9.21 -7.51
N SER A 8 40.17 8.35 -8.53
CA SER A 8 39.20 8.22 -9.59
C SER A 8 37.77 8.17 -9.04
N GLY A 9 37.04 9.28 -9.20
CA GLY A 9 35.60 9.29 -9.03
C GLY A 9 35.01 8.21 -9.93
N VAL A 10 34.44 7.17 -9.31
CA VAL A 10 33.70 6.13 -10.01
C VAL A 10 32.58 6.84 -10.75
N ARG A 11 32.75 7.05 -12.06
CA ARG A 11 31.70 7.58 -12.93
C ARG A 11 30.54 6.59 -12.85
N SER A 12 29.49 6.93 -12.10
CA SER A 12 28.25 6.17 -12.10
C SER A 12 27.73 6.15 -13.54
N THR A 13 27.53 4.96 -14.10
CA THR A 13 26.93 4.85 -15.43
C THR A 13 25.55 5.51 -15.42
N PRO A 14 25.15 6.26 -16.48
CA PRO A 14 23.86 6.97 -16.53
C PRO A 14 22.65 6.11 -16.15
N TRP A 15 22.71 4.81 -16.45
CA TRP A 15 21.68 3.83 -16.11
C TRP A 15 21.55 3.55 -14.60
N ARG A 16 22.67 3.52 -13.85
CA ARG A 16 22.64 3.35 -12.38
C ARG A 16 22.01 4.54 -11.69
N GLU A 17 22.25 5.75 -12.22
CA GLU A 17 21.66 6.97 -11.71
C GLU A 17 20.15 7.05 -12.03
N LEU A 18 19.74 6.64 -13.22
CA LEU A 18 18.31 6.55 -13.55
C LEU A 18 17.59 5.52 -12.67
N ALA A 19 18.21 4.36 -12.44
CA ALA A 19 17.66 3.30 -11.60
C ALA A 19 17.53 3.74 -10.14
N SER A 20 18.55 4.40 -9.57
CA SER A 20 18.48 4.89 -8.18
C SER A 20 17.39 5.95 -8.01
N ARG A 21 17.21 6.84 -9.00
CA ARG A 21 16.16 7.87 -8.99
C ARG A 21 14.74 7.28 -9.07
N HIS A 22 14.56 6.16 -9.77
CA HIS A 22 13.24 5.55 -10.00
C HIS A 22 13.02 4.21 -9.28
N ALA A 23 13.89 3.85 -8.34
CA ALA A 23 13.88 2.54 -7.69
C ALA A 23 12.52 2.17 -7.05
N LEU A 24 11.79 3.15 -6.55
CA LEU A 24 10.48 2.96 -5.92
C LEU A 24 9.31 2.98 -6.89
N LEU A 25 9.51 3.35 -8.15
CA LEU A 25 8.43 3.47 -9.13
C LEU A 25 7.78 2.11 -9.44
N PRO A 26 8.51 1.00 -9.68
CA PRO A 26 7.90 -0.31 -9.90
C PRO A 26 7.08 -0.76 -8.69
N LEU A 27 7.62 -0.57 -7.48
CA LEU A 27 6.93 -0.89 -6.23
C LEU A 27 5.64 -0.09 -6.07
N ARG A 28 5.68 1.22 -6.38
CA ARG A 28 4.53 2.13 -6.35
C ARG A 28 3.43 1.68 -7.30
N ILE A 29 3.80 1.34 -8.54
CA ILE A 29 2.85 0.86 -9.55
C ILE A 29 2.24 -0.46 -9.11
N PHE A 30 3.06 -1.41 -8.68
CA PHE A 30 2.59 -2.73 -8.24
C PHE A 30 1.60 -2.63 -7.09
N LEU A 31 1.96 -1.93 -6.00
CA LEU A 31 1.09 -1.77 -4.84
C LEU A 31 -0.18 -0.99 -5.19
N GLY A 32 -0.02 0.10 -5.95
CA GLY A 32 -1.14 0.94 -6.37
C GLY A 32 -2.17 0.17 -7.21
N VAL A 33 -1.71 -0.55 -8.24
CA VAL A 33 -2.59 -1.38 -9.08
C VAL A 33 -3.24 -2.50 -8.29
N THR A 34 -2.47 -3.18 -7.42
CA THR A 34 -3.00 -4.26 -6.57
C THR A 34 -4.14 -3.77 -5.69
N PHE A 35 -3.99 -2.61 -5.05
CA PHE A 35 -5.00 -2.05 -4.17
C PHE A 35 -6.22 -1.51 -4.94
N VAL A 36 -6.02 -0.88 -6.11
CA VAL A 36 -7.14 -0.50 -7.00
C VAL A 36 -7.93 -1.73 -7.42
N TYR A 37 -7.22 -2.78 -7.87
CA TYR A 37 -7.85 -4.04 -8.28
C TYR A 37 -8.61 -4.67 -7.12
N ALA A 38 -7.99 -4.79 -5.94
CA ALA A 38 -8.62 -5.39 -4.76
C ALA A 38 -9.89 -4.63 -4.32
N GLY A 39 -9.86 -3.29 -4.35
CA GLY A 39 -11.03 -2.49 -4.03
C GLY A 39 -12.15 -2.66 -5.06
N LEU A 40 -11.83 -2.64 -6.35
CA LEU A 40 -12.80 -2.86 -7.42
C LEU A 40 -13.39 -4.27 -7.39
N ASP A 41 -12.57 -5.29 -7.18
CA ASP A 41 -12.98 -6.68 -7.05
C ASP A 41 -14.01 -6.83 -5.92
N LYS A 42 -13.76 -6.22 -4.75
CA LYS A 42 -14.71 -6.21 -3.62
C LYS A 42 -16.02 -5.47 -3.93
N LEU A 43 -15.96 -4.35 -4.66
CA LEU A 43 -17.14 -3.56 -5.00
C LEU A 43 -17.99 -4.20 -6.10
N THR A 44 -17.37 -4.95 -7.01
CA THR A 44 -18.03 -5.54 -8.17
C THR A 44 -18.43 -6.99 -7.98
N THR A 45 -17.84 -7.70 -7.00
CA THR A 45 -18.20 -9.08 -6.67
C THR A 45 -19.61 -9.15 -6.07
N PRO A 46 -20.56 -9.84 -6.73
CA PRO A 46 -21.91 -9.99 -6.21
C PRO A 46 -21.91 -10.66 -4.83
N GLY A 47 -22.63 -10.06 -3.88
CA GLY A 47 -22.79 -10.63 -2.53
C GLY A 47 -21.61 -10.45 -1.58
N PHE A 48 -20.45 -9.94 -2.04
CA PHE A 48 -19.30 -9.69 -1.15
C PHE A 48 -19.67 -8.76 0.01
N LEU A 49 -20.37 -7.66 -0.26
CA LEU A 49 -20.79 -6.70 0.78
C LEU A 49 -21.95 -7.18 1.66
N SER A 50 -22.44 -8.42 1.50
CA SER A 50 -23.50 -8.95 2.36
C SER A 50 -23.00 -9.24 3.79
N ALA A 51 -23.91 -9.17 4.77
CA ALA A 51 -23.62 -9.60 6.14
C ALA A 51 -23.64 -11.15 6.30
N SER A 52 -24.26 -11.85 5.35
CA SER A 52 -24.41 -13.31 5.39
C SER A 52 -24.52 -13.92 4.00
N GLY A 53 -24.23 -15.22 3.89
CA GLY A 53 -24.28 -15.98 2.65
C GLY A 53 -22.89 -16.26 2.10
N ALA A 54 -22.77 -17.34 1.33
CA ALA A 54 -21.51 -17.83 0.82
C ALA A 54 -20.73 -16.73 0.08
N GLY A 55 -19.45 -16.56 0.46
CA GLY A 55 -18.56 -15.54 -0.12
C GLY A 55 -18.75 -14.12 0.44
N SER A 56 -19.74 -13.89 1.31
CA SER A 56 -19.94 -12.58 1.94
C SER A 56 -18.84 -12.21 2.93
N ILE A 57 -18.58 -10.92 3.09
CA ILE A 57 -17.62 -10.40 4.06
C ILE A 57 -18.00 -10.80 5.49
N GLY A 58 -19.29 -10.82 5.81
CA GLY A 58 -19.74 -11.22 7.14
C GLY A 58 -19.50 -12.70 7.45
N GLU A 59 -19.56 -13.58 6.45
CA GLU A 59 -19.17 -14.99 6.62
C GLU A 59 -17.64 -15.15 6.71
N GLN A 60 -16.90 -14.46 5.84
CA GLN A 60 -15.43 -14.46 5.90
C GLN A 60 -14.90 -14.01 7.27
N MET A 61 -15.43 -12.91 7.81
CA MET A 61 -15.05 -12.40 9.14
C MET A 61 -15.38 -13.40 10.26
N ARG A 62 -16.55 -14.05 10.21
CA ARG A 62 -16.89 -15.12 11.18
C ARG A 62 -15.93 -16.31 11.08
N GLY A 63 -15.51 -16.67 9.88
CA GLY A 63 -14.59 -17.78 9.65
C GLY A 63 -13.17 -17.55 10.17
N VAL A 64 -12.69 -16.30 10.17
CA VAL A 64 -11.33 -15.96 10.65
C VAL A 64 -11.28 -15.50 12.10
N ARG A 65 -12.43 -15.30 12.75
CA ARG A 65 -12.52 -14.70 14.09
C ARG A 65 -11.68 -15.42 15.14
N ASP A 66 -11.83 -16.74 15.24
CA ASP A 66 -11.21 -17.53 16.32
C ASP A 66 -9.74 -17.89 16.02
N THR A 67 -9.27 -17.57 14.81
CA THR A 67 -7.88 -17.79 14.38
C THR A 67 -7.09 -16.48 14.21
N ALA A 68 -7.75 -15.33 14.31
CA ALA A 68 -7.14 -14.01 14.25
C ALA A 68 -6.17 -13.77 15.42
N ALA A 69 -5.10 -13.01 15.17
CA ALA A 69 -4.21 -12.51 16.20
C ALA A 69 -4.94 -11.56 17.16
N VAL A 70 -5.83 -10.75 16.60
CA VAL A 70 -6.62 -9.75 17.33
C VAL A 70 -8.11 -9.93 17.02
N PRO A 71 -8.80 -10.88 17.69
CA PRO A 71 -10.22 -11.14 17.46
C PRO A 71 -11.11 -9.90 17.69
N ALA A 72 -10.69 -8.98 18.56
CA ALA A 72 -11.42 -7.73 18.82
C ALA A 72 -11.57 -6.82 17.57
N LEU A 73 -10.61 -6.87 16.63
CA LEU A 73 -10.73 -6.14 15.36
C LEU A 73 -11.79 -6.79 14.46
N VAL A 74 -11.86 -8.13 14.47
CA VAL A 74 -12.90 -8.88 13.75
C VAL A 74 -14.28 -8.63 14.37
N ASP A 75 -14.38 -8.62 15.70
CA ASP A 75 -15.62 -8.29 16.42
C ASP A 75 -16.11 -6.88 16.10
N LEU A 76 -15.20 -5.91 15.93
CA LEU A 76 -15.54 -4.57 15.48
C LEU A 76 -16.11 -4.57 14.06
N ALA A 77 -15.48 -5.29 13.13
CA ALA A 77 -15.96 -5.45 11.76
C ALA A 77 -17.36 -6.12 11.72
N LEU A 78 -17.59 -7.10 12.60
CA LEU A 78 -18.85 -7.84 12.69
C LEU A 78 -20.04 -7.01 13.19
N LYS A 79 -19.82 -5.85 13.81
CA LYS A 79 -20.92 -4.92 14.17
C LYS A 79 -21.64 -4.35 12.95
N ALA A 80 -20.93 -4.18 11.84
CA ALA A 80 -21.49 -3.69 10.58
C ALA A 80 -20.70 -4.28 9.39
N PRO A 81 -20.85 -5.57 9.08
CA PRO A 81 -19.98 -6.26 8.12
C PRO A 81 -20.02 -5.63 6.73
N SER A 82 -21.21 -5.27 6.25
CA SER A 82 -21.39 -4.59 4.95
C SER A 82 -20.71 -3.23 4.91
N GLY A 83 -20.86 -2.44 5.98
CA GLY A 83 -20.22 -1.13 6.09
C GLY A 83 -18.70 -1.24 6.20
N PHE A 84 -18.20 -2.23 6.94
CA PHE A 84 -16.78 -2.53 7.03
C PHE A 84 -16.19 -2.97 5.68
N GLY A 85 -16.87 -3.89 4.99
CA GLY A 85 -16.46 -4.35 3.65
C GLY A 85 -16.40 -3.19 2.66
N LEU A 86 -17.38 -2.29 2.70
CA LEU A 86 -17.41 -1.08 1.87
C LEU A 86 -16.26 -0.12 2.26
N ALA A 87 -16.02 0.10 3.55
CA ALA A 87 -14.96 0.97 4.03
C ALA A 87 -13.57 0.46 3.63
N ILE A 88 -13.32 -0.85 3.75
CA ILE A 88 -12.08 -1.48 3.28
C ILE A 88 -11.94 -1.34 1.77
N ALA A 89 -12.98 -1.66 0.99
CA ALA A 89 -12.91 -1.59 -0.46
C ALA A 89 -12.65 -0.16 -0.98
N LEU A 90 -13.32 0.84 -0.38
CA LEU A 90 -13.07 2.25 -0.69
C LEU A 90 -11.67 2.69 -0.20
N GLY A 91 -11.25 2.24 0.97
CA GLY A 91 -9.92 2.52 1.51
C GLY A 91 -8.82 2.01 0.59
N GLU A 92 -8.92 0.76 0.14
CA GLU A 92 -8.00 0.16 -0.82
C GLU A 92 -7.98 0.95 -2.13
N LEU A 93 -9.15 1.29 -2.68
CA LEU A 93 -9.25 2.05 -3.92
C LEU A 93 -8.61 3.44 -3.81
N LEU A 94 -8.92 4.18 -2.73
CA LEU A 94 -8.39 5.52 -2.49
C LEU A 94 -6.87 5.49 -2.26
N VAL A 95 -6.37 4.53 -1.50
CA VAL A 95 -4.93 4.32 -1.29
C VAL A 95 -4.25 4.03 -2.62
N GLY A 96 -4.78 3.09 -3.40
CA GLY A 96 -4.20 2.68 -4.68
C GLY A 96 -4.14 3.85 -5.66
N LEU A 97 -5.25 4.58 -5.83
CA LEU A 97 -5.31 5.76 -6.69
C LEU A 97 -4.40 6.90 -6.20
N GLY A 98 -4.37 7.17 -4.90
CA GLY A 98 -3.54 8.23 -4.31
C GLY A 98 -2.05 7.98 -4.54
N VAL A 99 -1.60 6.73 -4.37
CA VAL A 99 -0.22 6.31 -4.59
C VAL A 99 0.15 6.33 -6.08
N LEU A 100 -0.74 5.88 -6.96
CA LEU A 100 -0.51 5.90 -8.41
C LEU A 100 -0.39 7.34 -8.94
N ALA A 101 -1.32 8.21 -8.53
CA ALA A 101 -1.29 9.64 -8.85
C ALA A 101 -0.09 10.37 -8.22
N GLY A 102 0.49 9.79 -7.17
CA GLY A 102 1.56 10.41 -6.40
C GLY A 102 1.09 11.70 -5.70
N LEU A 103 -0.14 11.67 -5.16
CA LEU A 103 -0.74 12.77 -4.39
C LEU A 103 -0.82 12.34 -2.93
N LEU A 104 -0.26 13.14 -2.02
CA LEU A 104 -0.18 12.81 -0.59
C LEU A 104 0.39 11.39 -0.38
N THR A 105 1.41 11.03 -1.17
CA THR A 105 1.86 9.63 -1.30
C THR A 105 2.19 8.99 0.03
N ARG A 106 2.81 9.75 0.95
CA ARG A 106 3.15 9.25 2.29
C ARG A 106 1.92 8.88 3.11
N ILE A 107 0.86 9.69 3.04
CA ILE A 107 -0.39 9.45 3.75
C ILE A 107 -1.09 8.24 3.14
N ALA A 108 -1.18 8.19 1.80
CA ALA A 108 -1.79 7.06 1.12
C ALA A 108 -1.02 5.74 1.38
N ALA A 109 0.33 5.77 1.35
CA ALA A 109 1.16 4.63 1.70
C ALA A 109 1.00 4.20 3.17
N ALA A 110 0.84 5.15 4.10
CA ALA A 110 0.55 4.82 5.49
C ALA A 110 -0.84 4.16 5.64
N GLY A 111 -1.84 4.63 4.90
CA GLY A 111 -3.15 3.98 4.80
C GLY A 111 -3.03 2.54 4.27
N GLY A 112 -2.25 2.33 3.20
CA GLY A 112 -1.97 1.00 2.66
C GLY A 112 -1.31 0.07 3.68
N ALA A 113 -0.31 0.56 4.40
CA ALA A 113 0.34 -0.17 5.48
C ALA A 113 -0.64 -0.55 6.59
N LEU A 114 -1.52 0.37 7.01
CA LEU A 114 -2.53 0.11 8.05
C LEU A 114 -3.58 -0.92 7.61
N ILE A 115 -4.03 -0.87 6.36
CA ILE A 115 -4.94 -1.87 5.80
C ILE A 115 -4.25 -3.24 5.78
N SER A 116 -3.03 -3.32 5.23
CA SER A 116 -2.25 -4.57 5.20
C SER A 116 -1.96 -5.13 6.60
N LEU A 117 -1.64 -4.28 7.57
CA LEU A 117 -1.46 -4.69 8.96
C LEU A 117 -2.77 -5.26 9.54
N SER A 118 -3.89 -4.58 9.30
CA SER A 118 -5.20 -5.02 9.80
C SER A 118 -5.59 -6.37 9.22
N LEU A 119 -5.43 -6.55 7.91
CA LEU A 119 -5.71 -7.82 7.22
C LEU A 119 -4.74 -8.92 7.66
N TRP A 120 -3.46 -8.61 7.86
CA TRP A 120 -2.51 -9.59 8.37
C TRP A 120 -2.89 -10.08 9.77
N LEU A 121 -3.24 -9.18 10.69
CA LEU A 121 -3.60 -9.55 12.06
C LEU A 121 -4.95 -10.27 12.18
N THR A 122 -5.81 -10.18 11.16
CA THR A 122 -7.18 -10.72 11.21
C THR A 122 -7.38 -11.91 10.29
N VAL A 123 -6.99 -11.79 9.02
CA VAL A 123 -7.28 -12.77 7.97
C VAL A 123 -6.12 -13.74 7.78
N SER A 124 -4.91 -13.23 7.53
CA SER A 124 -3.78 -14.09 7.14
C SER A 124 -2.86 -14.52 8.30
N TRP A 125 -3.13 -14.11 9.54
CA TRP A 125 -2.32 -14.45 10.71
C TRP A 125 -2.12 -15.96 10.89
N ALA A 126 -3.20 -16.73 10.76
CA ALA A 126 -3.19 -18.17 10.97
C ALA A 126 -2.67 -18.96 9.75
N VAL A 127 -2.39 -18.30 8.63
CA VAL A 127 -1.88 -18.96 7.43
C VAL A 127 -0.50 -19.53 7.71
N THR A 128 -0.39 -20.86 7.60
CA THR A 128 0.85 -21.60 7.88
C THR A 128 1.24 -22.43 6.66
N PRO A 129 2.49 -22.32 6.19
CA PRO A 129 3.54 -21.38 6.63
C PRO A 129 3.23 -19.91 6.31
N TYR A 130 3.81 -18.99 7.11
CA TYR A 130 3.48 -17.55 7.05
C TYR A 130 3.70 -16.90 5.67
N TYR A 131 4.61 -17.43 4.85
CA TYR A 131 4.93 -16.91 3.53
C TYR A 131 3.87 -17.21 2.46
N TYR A 132 2.82 -17.96 2.79
CA TYR A 132 1.64 -18.09 1.94
C TYR A 132 0.66 -16.91 2.09
N GLY A 133 0.77 -16.13 3.17
CA GLY A 133 0.02 -14.88 3.33
C GLY A 133 0.67 -13.72 2.59
N ASN A 134 -0.13 -12.96 1.84
CA ASN A 134 0.32 -11.77 1.10
C ASN A 134 0.38 -10.50 1.96
N ASP A 135 -0.49 -10.37 2.97
CA ASP A 135 -0.68 -9.12 3.72
C ASP A 135 0.59 -8.65 4.45
N LEU A 136 1.37 -9.57 5.02
CA LEU A 136 2.64 -9.24 5.68
C LEU A 136 3.65 -8.64 4.70
N VAL A 137 3.76 -9.22 3.50
CA VAL A 137 4.65 -8.73 2.46
C VAL A 137 4.19 -7.35 1.98
N TYR A 138 2.88 -7.16 1.79
CA TYR A 138 2.34 -5.84 1.43
C TYR A 138 2.59 -4.79 2.51
N LEU A 139 2.42 -5.12 3.78
CA LEU A 139 2.73 -4.23 4.90
C LEU A 139 4.18 -3.73 4.81
N VAL A 140 5.14 -4.65 4.67
CA VAL A 140 6.56 -4.29 4.59
C VAL A 140 6.86 -3.52 3.30
N ALA A 141 6.21 -3.88 2.18
CA ALA A 141 6.35 -3.21 0.89
C ALA A 141 5.84 -1.75 0.89
N TRP A 142 4.93 -1.39 1.79
CA TRP A 142 4.49 0.01 1.95
C TRP A 142 5.53 0.90 2.63
N LEU A 143 6.39 0.34 3.50
CA LEU A 143 7.30 1.13 4.34
C LEU A 143 8.27 2.02 3.54
N PRO A 144 8.91 1.55 2.45
CA PRO A 144 9.75 2.43 1.63
C PRO A 144 9.02 3.65 1.09
N LEU A 145 7.74 3.52 0.71
CA LEU A 145 6.92 4.62 0.21
C LEU A 145 6.48 5.58 1.33
N VAL A 146 6.25 5.07 2.55
CA VAL A 146 6.00 5.91 3.73
C VAL A 146 7.22 6.78 4.03
N LEU A 147 8.42 6.18 4.03
CA LEU A 147 9.68 6.86 4.35
C LEU A 147 10.10 7.84 3.25
N ALA A 148 10.17 7.37 2.00
CA ALA A 148 10.70 8.15 0.88
C ALA A 148 9.66 9.05 0.20
N GLY A 149 8.37 8.70 0.25
CA GLY A 149 7.32 9.35 -0.55
C GLY A 149 7.45 9.06 -2.06
N ALA A 150 6.83 9.91 -2.90
CA ALA A 150 6.99 9.87 -4.36
C ALA A 150 7.77 11.10 -4.88
N PRO A 151 9.10 11.00 -5.03
CA PRO A 151 9.92 12.13 -5.48
C PRO A 151 9.75 12.48 -6.96
N TYR A 152 9.39 11.51 -7.82
CA TYR A 152 9.29 11.69 -9.28
C TYR A 152 7.95 11.17 -9.83
N TRP A 153 7.49 11.79 -10.92
CA TRP A 153 6.23 11.47 -11.61
C TRP A 153 5.05 11.43 -10.64
N SER A 154 4.97 12.46 -9.80
CA SER A 154 3.99 12.59 -8.73
C SER A 154 3.34 13.96 -8.81
N LEU A 155 2.03 14.03 -8.57
CA LEU A 155 1.34 15.32 -8.44
C LEU A 155 1.95 16.17 -7.32
N ASP A 156 2.44 15.53 -6.25
CA ASP A 156 3.18 16.19 -5.16
C ASP A 156 4.40 16.99 -5.68
N SER A 157 5.14 16.45 -6.65
CA SER A 157 6.29 17.15 -7.26
C SER A 157 5.86 18.35 -8.10
N LEU A 158 4.76 18.24 -8.86
CA LEU A 158 4.23 19.33 -9.69
C LEU A 158 3.68 20.48 -8.84
N ILE A 159 3.00 20.19 -7.73
CA ILE A 159 2.49 21.20 -6.79
C ILE A 159 3.66 21.95 -6.15
N ARG A 160 4.74 21.26 -5.78
CA ARG A 160 5.93 21.88 -5.17
C ARG A 160 6.64 22.83 -6.13
N SER A 161 6.85 22.41 -7.38
CA SER A 161 7.48 23.26 -8.41
C SER A 161 6.65 24.51 -8.72
N ARG A 162 5.32 24.42 -8.72
CA ARG A 162 4.45 25.59 -8.92
C ARG A 162 4.48 26.58 -7.75
N ARG A 163 4.69 26.11 -6.52
CA ARG A 163 4.77 26.99 -5.35
C ARG A 163 6.09 27.78 -5.31
N SER A 164 7.22 27.16 -5.66
CA SER A 164 8.52 27.87 -5.67
C SER A 164 8.59 28.97 -6.74
N LEU A 165 7.89 28.80 -7.87
CA LEU A 165 7.82 29.78 -8.95
C LEU A 165 6.92 30.99 -8.63
N ARG A 166 6.05 30.91 -7.61
CA ARG A 166 5.17 32.03 -7.20
C ARG A 166 5.77 32.87 -6.07
N THR A 167 6.84 32.40 -5.46
CA THR A 167 7.55 33.06 -4.35
C THR A 167 8.92 33.62 -4.76
N ALA A 168 9.30 33.45 -6.03
CA ALA A 168 10.48 34.06 -6.65
C ALA A 168 10.02 35.22 -7.53
#